data_AF-A0A928F5Y8-F1
#
_entry.id   AF-A0A928F5Y8-F1
#
_cell.length_a   1.000
_cell.length_b   1.000
_cell.length_c   1.000
_cell.angle_alpha   90.00
_cell.angle_beta   90.00
_cell.angle_gamma   90.00
#
_symmetry.space_group_name_H-M   'P 1'
#
loop_
_entity.id
_entity.type
_entity.pdbx_description
1 polymer ?
#
loop_
_entity_poly.entity_id
_entity_poly.type
_entity_poly.pdbx_seq_one_letter_code
_entity_poly.pdbx_strand_id
1 'polypeptide(L)'
;MFICTMRAGTVRFFGVVCLALATLIALIAFVPELQPVAADTGEESTTVNFEKVKSNDDRIAFLKQFGWEVVSEPTEATTVTVPAEFDKIFAAYNELQKKQGLDLTPYGNRTVERYTYTVTNYPDYAGTVQANLLVFRGRVIGGDISSADANGFIRGFGN
;
A
#
# COMPACT_ATOMS: atom_id res chain seq x y z
N MET A 1 38.74 -52.66 32.16
CA MET A 1 37.52 -52.37 32.95
C MET A 1 37.61 -50.93 33.42
N PHE A 2 37.02 -50.00 32.67
CA PHE A 2 37.07 -48.57 32.98
C PHE A 2 35.75 -48.17 33.64
N ILE A 3 35.81 -47.95 34.95
CA ILE A 3 34.72 -47.42 35.75
C ILE A 3 34.83 -45.90 35.67
N CYS A 4 33.92 -45.26 34.94
CA CYS A 4 33.76 -43.80 34.92
C CYS A 4 33.07 -43.36 36.21
N THR A 5 33.85 -43.01 37.23
CA THR A 5 33.35 -42.31 38.41
C THR A 5 33.01 -40.87 38.04
N MET A 6 31.75 -40.60 37.67
CA MET A 6 31.25 -39.24 37.47
C MET A 6 31.02 -38.55 38.83
N ARG A 7 31.72 -37.43 39.03
CA ARG A 7 31.67 -36.60 40.23
C ARG A 7 30.33 -35.86 40.29
N ALA A 8 29.56 -36.09 41.35
CA ALA A 8 28.16 -35.65 41.56
C ALA A 8 27.92 -34.12 41.65
N GLY A 9 28.88 -33.28 41.28
CA GLY A 9 28.76 -31.81 41.29
C GLY A 9 28.20 -31.23 39.99
N THR A 10 28.45 -31.87 38.84
CA THR A 10 28.11 -31.31 37.52
C THR A 10 26.65 -31.57 37.12
N VAL A 11 26.04 -32.64 37.66
CA VAL A 11 24.66 -33.06 37.33
C VAL A 11 23.62 -32.04 37.81
N ARG A 12 23.88 -31.37 38.94
CA ARG A 12 23.00 -30.32 39.47
C ARG A 12 23.00 -29.07 38.59
N PHE A 13 24.15 -28.76 37.96
CA PHE A 13 24.28 -27.59 37.09
C PHE A 13 23.53 -27.79 35.77
N PHE A 14 23.67 -28.96 35.14
CA PHE A 14 22.91 -29.30 33.92
C PHE A 14 21.40 -29.42 34.20
N GLY A 15 21.01 -29.98 35.35
CA GLY A 15 19.61 -30.06 35.74
C GLY A 15 18.94 -28.69 35.87
N VAL A 16 19.60 -27.72 36.49
CA VAL A 16 19.06 -26.35 36.66
C VAL A 16 19.01 -25.59 35.33
N VAL A 17 20.01 -25.76 34.47
CA VAL A 17 20.04 -25.12 33.13
C VAL A 17 18.95 -25.69 32.22
N CYS A 18 18.74 -27.01 32.22
CA CYS A 18 17.65 -27.64 31.46
C CYS A 18 16.26 -27.26 31.99
N LEU A 19 16.09 -27.14 33.32
CA LEU A 19 14.83 -26.71 33.90
C LEU A 19 14.51 -25.25 33.54
N ALA A 20 15.51 -24.36 33.56
CA ALA A 20 15.36 -22.96 33.17
C ALA A 20 14.99 -22.79 31.68
N LEU A 21 15.61 -23.56 30.79
CA LEU A 21 15.29 -23.57 29.36
C LEU A 21 13.87 -24.11 29.09
N ALA A 22 13.46 -25.18 29.78
CA ALA A 22 12.11 -25.73 29.68
C ALA A 22 11.05 -24.73 30.18
N THR A 23 11.33 -23.99 31.26
CA THR A 23 10.43 -22.93 31.74
C THR A 23 10.33 -21.77 30.76
N LEU A 24 11.42 -21.38 30.09
CA LEU A 24 11.41 -20.29 29.11
C LEU A 24 10.58 -20.65 27.87
N ILE A 25 10.71 -21.89 27.37
CA ILE A 25 9.94 -22.40 26.22
C ILE A 25 8.45 -22.53 26.59
N ALA A 26 8.13 -23.00 27.80
CA ALA A 26 6.75 -23.07 28.28
C ALA A 26 6.12 -21.67 28.45
N LEU A 27 6.90 -20.65 28.84
CA LEU A 27 6.43 -19.27 28.96
C LEU A 27 6.11 -18.66 27.59
N ILE A 28 6.89 -18.98 26.55
CA ILE A 28 6.63 -18.57 25.16
C ILE A 28 5.38 -19.28 24.60
N ALA A 29 5.16 -20.56 24.93
CA ALA A 29 4.02 -21.34 24.44
C ALA A 29 2.68 -21.00 25.12
N PHE A 30 2.70 -20.31 26.26
CA PHE A 30 1.49 -19.92 27.03
C PHE A 30 1.12 -18.43 26.87
N VAL A 31 1.79 -17.69 25.98
CA VAL A 31 1.34 -16.36 25.57
C VAL A 31 0.16 -16.58 24.61
N PRO A 32 -1.08 -16.20 24.96
CA PRO A 32 -2.14 -16.20 23.97
C PRO A 32 -1.69 -15.29 22.83
N GLU A 33 -1.80 -15.77 21.59
CA GLU A 33 -1.63 -14.96 20.38
C GLU A 33 -2.46 -13.69 20.52
N LEU A 34 -1.81 -12.64 21.03
CA LEU A 34 -2.25 -11.27 20.85
C LEU A 34 -2.06 -11.04 19.36
N GLN A 35 -3.16 -11.28 18.64
CA GLN A 35 -3.38 -10.72 17.32
C GLN A 35 -2.81 -9.29 17.36
N PRO A 36 -1.97 -8.91 16.38
CA PRO A 36 -1.57 -7.52 16.30
C PRO A 36 -2.85 -6.72 16.04
N VAL A 37 -3.41 -6.12 17.10
CA VAL A 37 -4.21 -4.92 16.96
C VAL A 37 -3.23 -3.91 16.40
N ALA A 38 -3.36 -3.69 15.10
CA ALA A 38 -2.68 -2.61 14.40
C ALA A 38 -3.09 -1.31 15.10
N ALA A 39 -2.28 -0.90 16.07
CA ALA A 39 -2.14 0.50 16.39
C ALA A 39 -1.45 1.11 15.17
N ASP A 40 -2.28 1.59 14.26
CA ASP A 40 -1.94 2.45 13.15
C ASP A 40 -1.32 3.74 13.71
N THR A 41 -0.01 3.69 13.93
CA THR A 41 0.85 4.86 14.06
C THR A 41 2.23 4.46 13.59
N GLY A 42 2.27 3.91 12.37
CA GLY A 42 3.48 3.83 11.58
C GLY A 42 3.37 4.92 10.52
N GLU A 43 4.05 6.04 10.74
CA GLU A 43 4.56 6.82 9.62
C GLU A 43 5.61 5.95 8.91
N GLU A 44 5.16 4.91 8.22
CA GLU A 44 5.94 4.30 7.17
C GLU A 44 6.02 5.36 6.08
N SER A 45 7.19 6.00 5.96
CA SER A 45 7.61 6.56 4.68
C SER A 45 7.87 5.40 3.72
N THR A 46 6.84 4.63 3.39
CA THR A 46 6.84 3.66 2.31
C THR A 46 7.09 4.47 1.05
N THR A 47 8.26 4.29 0.44
CA THR A 47 8.56 4.90 -0.85
C THR A 47 7.56 4.36 -1.84
N VAL A 48 6.53 5.16 -2.17
CA VAL A 48 5.47 4.77 -3.11
C VAL A 48 6.11 4.37 -4.43
N ASN A 49 5.80 3.16 -4.91
CA ASN A 49 6.28 2.68 -6.20
C ASN A 49 5.27 3.03 -7.29
N PHE A 50 5.67 3.89 -8.22
CA PHE A 50 4.88 4.29 -9.39
C PHE A 50 5.21 3.48 -10.65
N GLU A 51 6.18 2.57 -10.59
CA GLU A 51 6.69 1.82 -11.74
C GLU A 51 6.13 0.39 -11.78
N LYS A 52 6.24 -0.25 -12.96
CA LYS A 52 5.81 -1.64 -13.23
C LYS A 52 4.31 -1.90 -13.09
N VAL A 53 3.48 -0.87 -13.25
CA VAL A 53 2.01 -0.99 -13.22
C VAL A 53 1.50 -1.34 -14.62
N LYS A 54 1.41 -2.63 -14.96
CA LYS A 54 1.06 -3.09 -16.33
C LYS A 54 -0.25 -3.88 -16.36
N SER A 55 -0.49 -4.70 -15.36
CA SER A 55 -1.68 -5.54 -15.24
C SER A 55 -2.74 -4.89 -14.35
N ASN A 56 -3.93 -5.49 -14.33
CA ASN A 56 -4.99 -5.09 -13.42
C ASN A 56 -4.58 -5.25 -11.95
N ASP A 57 -3.95 -6.37 -11.63
CA ASP A 57 -3.51 -6.65 -10.26
C ASP A 57 -2.44 -5.65 -9.81
N ASP A 58 -1.54 -5.22 -10.72
CA ASP A 58 -0.56 -4.17 -10.40
C ASP A 58 -1.24 -2.82 -10.09
N ARG A 59 -2.33 -2.48 -10.79
CA ARG A 59 -3.09 -1.24 -10.56
C ARG A 59 -3.81 -1.26 -9.21
N ILE A 60 -4.41 -2.40 -8.86
CA ILE A 60 -5.05 -2.60 -7.55
C ILE A 60 -3.98 -2.55 -6.45
N ALA A 61 -2.85 -3.23 -6.65
CA ALA A 61 -1.72 -3.20 -5.71
C ALA A 61 -1.16 -1.77 -5.56
N PHE A 62 -1.10 -1.00 -6.64
CA PHE A 62 -0.69 0.41 -6.60
C PHE A 62 -1.60 1.24 -5.69
N LEU A 63 -2.92 1.12 -5.84
CA LEU A 63 -3.90 1.84 -5.03
C LEU A 63 -3.85 1.43 -3.55
N LYS A 64 -3.59 0.14 -3.27
CA LYS A 64 -3.41 -0.37 -1.90
C LYS A 64 -2.22 0.25 -1.17
N GLN A 65 -1.20 0.75 -1.87
CA GLN A 65 -0.09 1.47 -1.22
C GLN A 65 -0.56 2.73 -0.48
N PHE A 66 -1.73 3.27 -0.86
CA PHE A 66 -2.35 4.44 -0.22
C PHE A 66 -3.54 4.05 0.67
N GLY A 67 -3.74 2.75 0.93
CA GLY A 67 -4.85 2.23 1.73
C GLY A 67 -6.20 2.19 1.01
N TRP A 68 -6.24 2.35 -0.33
CA TRP A 68 -7.50 2.27 -1.08
C TRP A 68 -7.86 0.83 -1.45
N GLU A 69 -9.11 0.47 -1.18
CA GLU A 69 -9.73 -0.75 -1.68
C GLU A 69 -10.69 -0.40 -2.81
N VAL A 70 -10.65 -1.21 -3.86
CA VAL A 70 -11.44 -1.01 -5.07
C VAL A 70 -12.09 -2.29 -5.53
N VAL A 71 -13.16 -2.14 -6.34
CA VAL A 71 -13.72 -3.25 -7.10
C VAL A 71 -12.65 -3.86 -8.02
N SER A 72 -12.71 -5.18 -8.20
CA SER A 72 -11.67 -5.95 -8.92
C SER A 72 -11.48 -5.54 -10.37
N GLU A 73 -12.50 -5.03 -11.04
CA GLU A 73 -12.43 -4.60 -12.44
C GLU A 73 -12.57 -3.08 -12.54
N PRO A 74 -11.82 -2.42 -13.45
CA PRO A 74 -12.00 -1.00 -13.70
C PRO A 74 -13.37 -0.77 -14.32
N THR A 75 -14.09 0.25 -13.83
CA THR A 75 -15.34 0.72 -14.40
C THR A 75 -15.12 1.34 -15.78
N GLU A 76 -13.94 1.95 -16.01
CA GLU A 76 -13.55 2.48 -17.30
C GLU A 76 -12.06 2.22 -17.56
N ALA A 77 -11.73 1.82 -18.79
CA ALA A 77 -10.37 1.74 -19.30
C ALA A 77 -10.35 2.38 -20.68
N THR A 78 -9.68 3.53 -20.80
CA THR A 78 -9.65 4.32 -22.04
C THR A 78 -8.27 4.90 -22.27
N THR A 79 -8.08 5.46 -23.46
CA THR A 79 -6.83 6.06 -23.87
C THR A 79 -7.04 7.56 -24.05
N VAL A 80 -6.26 8.37 -23.34
CA VAL A 80 -6.36 9.83 -23.36
C VAL A 80 -5.03 10.46 -23.79
N THR A 81 -5.09 11.62 -24.45
CA THR A 81 -3.89 12.36 -24.84
C THR A 81 -3.67 13.51 -23.87
N VAL A 82 -2.48 13.55 -23.26
CA VAL A 82 -2.08 14.69 -22.43
C VAL A 82 -1.83 15.88 -23.37
N PRO A 83 -2.48 17.04 -23.16
CA PRO A 83 -2.30 18.20 -24.03
C PRO A 83 -0.86 18.72 -23.96
N ALA A 84 -0.33 19.30 -25.05
CA ALA A 84 0.99 19.92 -25.01
C ALA A 84 1.02 21.23 -24.23
N GLU A 85 -0.08 21.99 -24.28
CA GLU A 85 -0.25 23.24 -23.57
C GLU A 85 -1.35 23.07 -22.53
N PHE A 86 -1.08 23.46 -21.28
CA PHE A 86 -2.02 23.32 -20.19
C PHE A 86 -2.85 24.60 -20.09
N ASP A 87 -4.15 24.46 -20.34
CA ASP A 87 -5.10 25.51 -19.97
C ASP A 87 -5.18 25.62 -18.43
N LYS A 88 -5.98 26.58 -17.94
CA LYS A 88 -6.11 26.82 -16.50
C LYS A 88 -6.60 25.59 -15.73
N ILE A 89 -7.45 24.75 -16.35
CA ILE A 89 -8.06 23.59 -15.70
C ILE A 89 -7.04 22.46 -15.62
N PHE A 90 -6.39 22.14 -16.74
CA PHE A 90 -5.37 21.10 -16.79
C PHE A 90 -4.13 21.49 -15.98
N ALA A 91 -3.76 22.77 -15.95
CA ALA A 91 -2.69 23.26 -15.09
C ALA A 91 -3.01 23.04 -13.61
N ALA A 92 -4.24 23.37 -13.16
CA ALA A 92 -4.66 23.12 -11.79
C ALA A 92 -4.66 21.62 -11.45
N TYR A 93 -5.08 20.77 -12.40
CA TYR A 93 -4.97 19.32 -12.25
C TYR A 93 -3.51 18.86 -12.16
N ASN A 94 -2.60 19.38 -12.99
CA ASN A 94 -1.18 19.04 -12.89
C ASN A 94 -0.55 19.50 -11.58
N GLU A 95 -0.95 20.64 -11.04
CA GLU A 95 -0.51 21.08 -9.70
C GLU A 95 -0.98 20.12 -8.59
N LEU A 96 -2.17 19.52 -8.72
CA LEU A 96 -2.59 18.41 -7.85
C LEU A 96 -1.66 17.20 -8.00
N GLN A 97 -1.28 16.83 -9.23
CA GLN A 97 -0.35 15.73 -9.48
C GLN A 97 1.03 16.00 -8.87
N LYS A 98 1.55 17.22 -8.98
CA LYS A 98 2.86 17.62 -8.43
C LYS A 98 2.94 17.46 -6.92
N LYS A 99 1.85 17.71 -6.19
CA LYS A 99 1.78 17.48 -4.75
C LYS A 99 1.95 16.00 -4.37
N GLN A 100 1.67 15.10 -5.30
CA GLN A 100 1.85 13.65 -5.15
C GLN A 100 3.23 13.17 -5.65
N GLY A 101 4.10 14.09 -6.10
CA GLY A 101 5.38 13.76 -6.72
C GLY A 101 5.28 13.35 -8.19
N LEU A 102 4.15 13.64 -8.84
CA LEU A 102 3.87 13.32 -10.24
C LEU A 102 3.85 14.59 -11.10
N ASP A 103 4.26 14.53 -12.37
CA ASP A 103 4.23 15.68 -13.26
C ASP A 103 3.82 15.26 -14.68
N LEU A 104 2.73 15.85 -15.18
CA LEU A 104 2.19 15.58 -16.51
C LEU A 104 2.86 16.42 -17.61
N THR A 105 3.58 17.50 -17.26
CA THR A 105 4.26 18.37 -18.24
C THR A 105 5.18 17.62 -19.23
N PRO A 106 6.04 16.65 -18.82
CA PRO A 106 6.88 15.91 -19.76
C PRO A 106 6.10 14.96 -20.69
N TYR A 107 4.81 14.74 -20.44
CA TYR A 107 3.96 13.84 -21.21
C TYR A 107 3.09 14.58 -22.25
N GLY A 108 3.35 15.86 -22.53
CA GLY A 108 2.62 16.60 -23.58
C GLY A 108 2.61 15.89 -24.94
N ASN A 109 1.44 15.85 -25.58
CA ASN A 109 1.13 15.09 -26.80
C ASN A 109 1.36 13.57 -26.69
N ARG A 110 1.54 13.03 -25.48
CA ARG A 110 1.60 11.58 -25.27
C ARG A 110 0.22 11.03 -25.00
N THR A 111 -0.01 9.88 -25.60
CA THR A 111 -1.18 9.06 -25.37
C THR A 111 -0.91 8.13 -24.20
N VAL A 112 -1.80 8.16 -23.19
CA VAL A 112 -1.68 7.46 -21.91
C VAL A 112 -2.97 6.71 -21.62
N GLU A 113 -2.90 5.65 -20.82
CA GLU A 113 -4.05 4.84 -20.45
C GLU A 113 -4.67 5.41 -19.17
N ARG A 114 -5.98 5.67 -19.19
CA ARG A 114 -6.76 6.04 -18.01
C ARG A 114 -7.56 4.83 -17.54
N TYR A 115 -7.38 4.46 -16.28
CA TYR A 115 -8.15 3.43 -15.61
C TYR A 115 -8.94 4.05 -14.45
N THR A 116 -10.22 3.76 -14.37
CA THR A 116 -11.11 4.25 -13.32
C THR A 116 -11.67 3.07 -12.55
N TYR A 117 -11.54 3.08 -11.22
CA TYR A 117 -12.01 2.04 -10.33
C TYR A 117 -12.99 2.60 -9.31
N THR A 118 -14.03 1.86 -8.95
CA THR A 118 -14.90 2.22 -7.81
C THR A 118 -14.20 1.89 -6.50
N VAL A 119 -14.07 2.88 -5.62
CA VAL A 119 -13.50 2.75 -4.27
C VAL A 119 -14.56 2.22 -3.31
N THR A 120 -14.21 1.23 -2.48
CA THR A 120 -15.14 0.53 -1.59
C THR A 120 -14.99 0.89 -0.11
N ASN A 121 -13.88 1.53 0.28
CA ASN A 121 -13.55 1.83 1.67
C ASN A 121 -13.45 3.34 1.98
N TYR A 122 -14.06 4.20 1.17
CA TYR A 122 -14.06 5.64 1.44
C TYR A 122 -15.00 5.96 2.63
N PRO A 123 -14.51 6.60 3.71
CA PRO A 123 -15.29 6.82 4.92
C PRO A 123 -16.37 7.88 4.73
N ASP A 124 -17.51 7.69 5.40
CA ASP A 124 -18.56 8.71 5.60
C ASP A 124 -19.04 9.42 4.33
N TYR A 125 -19.02 8.74 3.18
CA TYR A 125 -19.48 9.28 1.91
C TYR A 125 -20.58 8.40 1.30
N ALA A 126 -21.74 9.00 1.02
CA ALA A 126 -22.90 8.28 0.51
C ALA A 126 -22.90 8.12 -1.02
N GLY A 127 -22.07 8.88 -1.74
CA GLY A 127 -21.99 8.83 -3.20
C GLY A 127 -20.96 7.82 -3.72
N THR A 128 -20.82 7.74 -5.04
CA THR A 128 -19.81 6.87 -5.65
C THR A 128 -18.46 7.56 -5.67
N VAL A 129 -17.45 6.95 -5.04
CA VAL A 129 -16.06 7.40 -5.11
C VAL A 129 -15.29 6.55 -6.12
N GLN A 130 -14.46 7.21 -6.90
CA GLN A 130 -13.65 6.62 -7.95
C GLN A 130 -12.17 6.92 -7.73
N ALA A 131 -11.32 5.95 -8.07
CA ALA A 131 -9.89 6.11 -8.18
C ALA A 131 -9.50 6.10 -9.66
N ASN A 132 -8.92 7.21 -10.12
CA ASN A 132 -8.45 7.39 -11.48
C ASN A 132 -6.93 7.21 -11.53
N LEU A 133 -6.43 6.42 -12.46
CA LEU A 133 -5.01 6.20 -12.72
C LEU A 133 -4.68 6.58 -14.15
N LEU A 134 -3.65 7.41 -14.34
CA LEU A 134 -3.03 7.69 -15.64
C LEU A 134 -1.73 6.91 -15.73
N VAL A 135 -1.68 5.93 -16.62
CA VAL A 135 -0.55 5.03 -16.81
C VAL A 135 0.09 5.26 -18.17
N PHE A 136 1.40 5.47 -18.19
CA PHE A 136 2.17 5.57 -19.43
C PHE A 136 3.34 4.59 -19.39
N ARG A 137 3.35 3.62 -20.32
CA ARG A 137 4.43 2.62 -20.45
C ARG A 137 4.73 1.84 -19.17
N GLY A 138 3.68 1.54 -18.39
CA GLY A 138 3.80 0.80 -17.14
C GLY A 138 4.23 1.65 -15.93
N ARG A 139 4.20 2.98 -16.05
CA ARG A 139 4.41 3.91 -14.95
C ARG A 139 3.13 4.71 -14.69
N VAL A 140 2.74 4.86 -13.44
CA VAL A 140 1.70 5.82 -13.03
C VAL A 140 2.30 7.23 -13.09
N ILE A 141 1.71 8.07 -13.93
CA ILE A 141 2.17 9.45 -14.18
C ILE A 141 1.22 10.50 -13.60
N GLY A 142 0.04 10.08 -13.15
CA GLY A 142 -0.98 10.94 -12.55
C GLY A 142 -2.18 10.12 -12.10
N GLY A 143 -3.07 10.78 -11.36
CA GLY A 143 -4.37 10.26 -10.98
C GLY A 143 -4.88 10.88 -9.69
N ASP A 144 -6.05 10.43 -9.26
CA ASP A 144 -6.83 11.09 -8.21
C ASP A 144 -7.87 10.16 -7.61
N ILE A 145 -8.38 10.55 -6.45
CA ILE A 145 -9.60 10.02 -5.85
C ILE A 145 -10.66 11.11 -6.02
N SER A 146 -11.76 10.77 -6.68
CA SER A 146 -12.82 11.72 -7.00
C SER A 146 -14.20 11.15 -6.76
N SER A 147 -15.15 12.03 -6.41
CA SER A 147 -16.57 11.66 -6.42
C SER A 147 -17.17 11.75 -7.83
N ALA A 148 -18.10 10.85 -8.14
CA ALA A 148 -18.89 10.88 -9.38
C ALA A 148 -20.04 11.92 -9.37
N ASP A 149 -20.24 12.63 -8.25
CA ASP A 149 -21.35 13.58 -8.08
C ASP A 149 -21.06 14.96 -8.70
N ALA A 150 -22.11 15.70 -9.07
CA ALA A 150 -21.98 17.03 -9.69
C ALA A 150 -21.29 18.09 -8.80
N ASN A 151 -21.45 17.97 -7.47
CA ASN A 151 -20.74 18.76 -6.47
C ASN A 151 -19.64 17.94 -5.78
N GLY A 152 -19.04 17.01 -6.53
CA GLY A 152 -18.02 16.10 -6.04
C GLY A 152 -16.70 16.79 -5.69
N PHE A 153 -15.76 16.00 -5.22
CA PHE A 153 -14.40 16.42 -4.92
C PHE A 153 -13.41 15.71 -5.84
N ILE A 154 -12.21 16.28 -5.94
CA ILE A 154 -11.03 15.65 -6.54
C ILE A 154 -9.88 15.86 -5.57
N ARG A 155 -9.18 14.80 -5.21
CA ARG A 155 -8.00 14.81 -4.33
C ARG A 155 -6.93 13.84 -4.82
N GLY A 156 -5.72 13.98 -4.31
CA GLY A 156 -4.66 13.00 -4.60
C GLY A 156 -4.91 11.66 -3.91
N PHE A 157 -4.06 10.67 -4.20
CA PHE A 157 -4.11 9.34 -3.61
C PHE A 157 -3.83 9.31 -2.11
N GLY A 158 -3.06 10.26 -1.58
CA GLY A 158 -2.78 10.32 -0.14
C GLY A 158 -4.08 10.45 0.65
N ASN A 159 -4.29 9.52 1.59
CA ASN A 159 -5.47 9.45 2.43
C ASN A 159 -5.41 10.45 3.59
#